data_AF-B0X839-F1
#
_entry.id   AF-B0X839-F1
#
_cell.length_a   1.000
_cell.length_b   1.000
_cell.length_c   1.000
_cell.angle_alpha   90.00
_cell.angle_beta   90.00
_cell.angle_gamma   90.00
#
_symmetry.space_group_name_H-M   'P 1'
#
loop_
_entity.id
_entity.type
_entity.pdbx_description
1 polymer ?
#
loop_
_entity_poly.entity_id
_entity_poly.type
_entity_poly.pdbx_seq_one_letter_code
_entity_poly.pdbx_strand_id
1 'polypeptide(L)'
;MEYPRRTLVLLWRRGSNVLTASQLMVTRDERVRLVNGYNLEISELEPQDAGDYVCQISDKINKDQVHTVEILGYHFTELRLNPCQHVPPSAM
;
A
#
# COMPACT_ATOMS: atom_id res chain seq x y z
N MET A 1 28.22 3.49 -3.56
CA MET A 1 27.70 3.01 -2.27
C MET A 1 26.62 1.99 -2.57
N GLU A 2 26.99 0.72 -2.49
CA GLU A 2 26.08 -0.40 -2.68
C GLU A 2 25.28 -0.54 -1.39
N TYR A 3 23.97 -0.25 -1.41
CA TYR A 3 23.12 -0.59 -0.28
C TYR A 3 23.22 -2.10 -0.11
N PRO A 4 23.72 -2.64 1.03
CA PRO A 4 23.72 -4.08 1.25
C PRO A 4 22.27 -4.53 1.07
N ARG A 5 22.04 -5.69 0.43
CA ARG A 5 20.69 -6.23 0.17
C ARG A 5 19.89 -6.30 1.47
N ARG A 6 19.25 -5.19 1.84
CA ARG A 6 18.32 -5.13 2.95
C ARG A 6 17.08 -5.81 2.43
N THR A 7 16.69 -6.91 3.05
CA THR A 7 15.37 -7.51 2.81
C THR A 7 14.35 -6.50 3.30
N LEU A 8 13.87 -5.66 2.39
CA LEU A 8 12.86 -4.67 2.63
C LEU A 8 11.51 -5.36 2.54
N VAL A 9 10.77 -5.41 3.64
CA VAL A 9 9.38 -5.88 3.58
C VAL A 9 8.48 -4.66 3.51
N LEU A 10 7.86 -4.45 2.35
CA LEU A 10 6.78 -3.47 2.19
C LEU A 10 5.46 -4.12 2.57
N LEU A 11 4.66 -3.46 3.39
CA LEU A 11 3.35 -3.95 3.82
C LEU A 11 2.31 -2.85 3.61
N TRP A 12 1.16 -3.22 3.07
CA TRP A 12 -0.03 -2.38 3.08
C TRP A 12 -1.00 -2.92 4.14
N ARG A 13 -1.51 -2.05 5.02
CA ARG A 13 -2.56 -2.41 5.98
C ARG A 13 -3.61 -1.33 6.12
N ARG A 14 -4.81 -1.76 6.50
CA ARG A 14 -5.92 -0.90 6.90
C ARG A 14 -6.38 -1.33 8.29
N GLY A 15 -6.13 -0.50 9.30
CA GLY A 15 -6.29 -0.88 10.71
C GLY A 15 -5.39 -2.07 11.09
N SER A 16 -5.99 -3.16 11.56
CA SER A 16 -5.33 -4.44 11.87
C SER A 16 -5.25 -5.41 10.68
N ASN A 17 -5.93 -5.11 9.57
CA ASN A 17 -5.97 -6.00 8.41
C ASN A 17 -4.78 -5.72 7.49
N VAL A 18 -3.94 -6.74 7.30
CA VAL A 18 -2.87 -6.70 6.30
C VAL A 18 -3.48 -6.95 4.93
N LEU A 19 -3.31 -6.00 4.01
CA LEU A 19 -3.78 -6.09 2.64
C LEU A 19 -2.75 -6.83 1.78
N THR A 20 -1.48 -6.45 1.90
CA THR A 20 -0.37 -7.09 1.18
C THR A 20 0.87 -7.21 2.05
N ALA A 21 1.69 -8.22 1.74
CA ALA A 21 3.04 -8.38 2.27
C ALA A 21 4.01 -8.57 1.09
N SER A 22 4.81 -7.55 0.81
CA SER A 22 5.54 -7.38 -0.45
C SER A 22 4.56 -7.50 -1.63
N GLN A 23 4.82 -8.39 -2.57
CA GLN A 23 3.97 -8.66 -3.74
C GLN A 23 2.84 -9.66 -3.46
N LEU A 24 2.79 -10.26 -2.26
CA LEU A 24 1.74 -11.20 -1.89
C LEU A 24 0.48 -10.44 -1.48
N MET A 25 -0.64 -10.75 -2.15
CA MET A 25 -1.97 -10.32 -1.73
C MET A 25 -2.45 -11.18 -0.55
N VAL A 26 -2.74 -10.55 0.58
CA VAL A 26 -3.23 -11.21 1.81
C VAL A 26 -4.74 -11.05 1.95
N THR A 27 -5.28 -9.91 1.50
CA THR A 27 -6.72 -9.68 1.44
C THR A 27 -7.41 -10.63 0.44
N ARG A 28 -8.68 -10.93 0.71
CA ARG A 28 -9.57 -11.66 -0.21
C ARG A 28 -10.45 -10.73 -1.06
N ASP A 29 -10.34 -9.42 -0.84
CA ASP A 29 -11.05 -8.43 -1.64
C ASP A 29 -10.41 -8.34 -3.03
N GLU A 30 -11.10 -8.87 -4.03
CA GLU A 30 -10.62 -8.94 -5.42
C GLU A 30 -10.46 -7.58 -6.08
N ARG A 31 -11.07 -6.53 -5.52
CA ARG A 31 -10.92 -5.14 -6.00
C ARG A 31 -9.54 -4.56 -5.68
N VAL A 32 -8.86 -5.11 -4.68
CA VAL A 32 -7.56 -4.63 -4.21
C VAL A 32 -6.45 -5.32 -5.00
N ARG A 33 -5.53 -4.54 -5.57
CA ARG A 33 -4.39 -5.06 -6.35
C ARG A 33 -3.15 -4.20 -6.16
N LEU A 34 -1.99 -4.79 -6.47
CA LEU A 34 -0.75 -4.03 -6.63
C LEU A 34 -0.53 -3.70 -8.10
N VAL A 35 -0.30 -2.43 -8.39
CA VAL A 35 0.04 -1.93 -9.74
C VAL A 35 1.40 -1.25 -9.71
N ASN A 36 2.10 -1.24 -10.85
CA ASN A 36 3.42 -0.61 -10.98
C ASN A 36 4.40 -1.05 -9.88
N GLY A 37 4.42 -2.35 -9.58
CA GLY A 37 5.20 -2.94 -8.50
C GLY A 37 4.47 -2.93 -7.16
N TYR A 38 4.34 -1.76 -6.53
CA TYR A 38 3.94 -1.64 -5.12
C TYR A 38 2.86 -0.60 -4.82
N ASN A 39 2.30 0.05 -5.84
CA ASN A 39 1.18 0.96 -5.64
C ASN A 39 -0.07 0.15 -5.31
N LEU A 40 -0.78 0.53 -4.26
CA LEU A 40 -2.06 -0.07 -3.93
C LEU A 40 -3.13 0.55 -4.82
N GLU A 41 -3.89 -0.28 -5.51
CA GLU A 41 -5.06 0.12 -6.27
C GLU A 41 -6.31 -0.58 -5.72
N ILE A 42 -7.41 0.17 -5.62
CA ILE A 42 -8.73 -0.35 -5.28
C ILE A 42 -9.67 0.08 -6.40
N SER A 43 -10.23 -0.88 -7.13
CA SER A 43 -11.27 -0.63 -8.13
C SER A 43 -12.67 -0.68 -7.52
N GLU A 44 -13.67 -0.18 -8.24
CA GLU A 44 -15.08 -0.20 -7.83
C GLU A 44 -15.24 0.36 -6.42
N LEU A 45 -14.78 1.60 -6.24
CA LEU A 45 -14.77 2.25 -4.93
C LEU A 45 -16.17 2.36 -4.35
N GLU A 46 -16.26 2.05 -3.07
CA GLU A 46 -17.45 2.20 -2.26
C GLU A 46 -17.15 3.15 -1.09
N PRO A 47 -18.16 3.85 -0.53
CA PRO A 47 -17.94 4.77 0.59
C PRO A 47 -17.18 4.16 1.77
N GLN A 48 -17.36 2.85 2.01
CA GLN A 48 -16.64 2.08 3.04
C GLN A 48 -15.15 1.90 2.79
N ASP A 49 -14.62 2.24 1.61
CA ASP A 49 -13.18 2.19 1.34
C ASP A 49 -12.45 3.41 1.92
N ALA A 50 -13.17 4.46 2.34
CA ALA A 50 -12.59 5.62 3.02
C ALA A 50 -11.89 5.23 4.34
N GLY A 51 -10.85 5.97 4.71
CA GLY A 51 -10.10 5.80 5.95
C GLY A 51 -8.59 5.71 5.75
N ASP A 52 -7.90 5.26 6.81
CA ASP A 52 -6.45 5.28 6.85
C ASP A 52 -5.83 3.98 6.33
N TYR A 53 -5.02 4.13 5.29
CA TYR A 53 -4.17 3.09 4.72
C TYR A 53 -2.74 3.36 5.15
N VAL A 54 -2.07 2.35 5.69
CA VAL A 54 -0.68 2.45 6.12
C VAL A 54 0.17 1.63 5.18
N CYS A 55 1.12 2.28 4.51
CA CYS A 55 2.26 1.57 3.98
C CYS A 55 3.32 1.50 5.08
N GLN A 56 3.97 0.36 5.21
CA GLN A 56 5.00 0.13 6.19
C GLN A 56 6.21 -0.51 5.52
N ILE A 57 7.38 0.01 5.83
CA ILE A 57 8.66 -0.56 5.45
C ILE A 57 9.30 -1.13 6.71
N SER A 58 9.49 -2.44 6.76
CA SER A 58 10.25 -3.10 7.82
C SER A 58 11.65 -3.44 7.33
N ASP A 59 12.63 -2.68 7.81
CA ASP A 59 14.06 -3.02 7.80
C ASP A 59 14.62 -2.96 9.24
N LYS A 60 15.87 -2.49 9.47
CA LYS A 60 16.36 -2.24 10.83
C LYS A 60 15.64 -1.08 11.54
N ILE A 61 14.95 -0.21 10.80
CA ILE A 61 14.18 0.93 11.29
C ILE A 61 12.80 0.86 10.63
N ASN A 62 11.78 0.53 11.41
CA ASN A 62 10.41 0.56 10.90
C ASN A 62 10.03 2.00 10.52
N LYS A 63 9.61 2.18 9.26
CA LYS A 63 9.06 3.45 8.78
C LYS A 63 7.63 3.22 8.30
N ASP A 64 6.71 3.89 8.97
CA ASP A 64 5.29 3.86 8.65
C ASP A 64 4.91 5.19 7.98
N GLN A 65 4.10 5.12 6.94
CA GLN A 65 3.48 6.29 6.33
C GLN A 65 1.98 6.03 6.18
N VAL A 66 1.19 7.01 6.64
CA VAL A 66 -0.27 6.95 6.67
C VAL A 66 -0.82 7.76 5.49
N HIS A 67 -1.76 7.16 4.77
CA HIS A 67 -2.56 7.77 3.71
C HIS A 67 -4.01 7.80 4.17
N THR A 68 -4.53 9.00 4.40
CA THR A 68 -5.94 9.21 4.70
C THR A 68 -6.71 9.37 3.39
N VAL A 69 -7.68 8.49 3.17
CA VAL A 69 -8.53 8.49 1.98
C VAL A 69 -9.91 9.01 2.35
N GLU A 70 -10.33 10.05 1.64
CA GLU A 70 -11.69 10.59 1.71
C GLU A 70 -12.38 10.37 0.37
N ILE A 71 -13.62 9.86 0.39
CA ILE A 71 -14.42 9.63 -0.82
C ILE A 71 -15.51 10.70 -0.85
N LEU A 72 -15.33 11.69 -1.71
CA LEU A 72 -16.24 12.83 -1.87
C LEU A 72 -17.09 12.64 -3.14
N GLY A 73 -18.17 11.87 -3.02
CA GLY A 73 -19.13 11.59 -4.09
C GLY A 73 -18.95 10.25 -4.81
N TYR A 74 -19.96 9.82 -5.58
CA TYR A 74 -20.06 8.48 -6.17
C TYR A 74 -19.43 8.32 -7.56
N HIS A 75 -18.61 9.28 -8.01
CA HIS A 75 -18.05 9.28 -9.38
C HIS A 75 -16.63 8.70 -9.48
N PHE A 76 -15.99 8.38 -8.36
CA PHE A 76 -14.67 7.76 -8.39
C PHE A 76 -14.80 6.25 -8.56
N THR A 77 -14.20 5.70 -9.62
CA THR A 77 -14.22 4.26 -9.91
C THR A 77 -12.96 3.53 -9.42
N GLU A 78 -11.87 4.26 -9.17
CA GLU A 78 -10.60 3.70 -8.72
C GLU A 78 -9.85 4.65 -7.78
N LEU A 79 -9.12 4.07 -6.82
CA LEU A 79 -8.15 4.76 -5.97
C LEU A 79 -6.77 4.17 -6.22
N ARG A 80 -5.75 5.02 -6.33
CA ARG A 80 -4.34 4.61 -6.34
C ARG A 80 -3.55 5.30 -5.24
N LEU A 81 -2.89 4.50 -4.39
CA LEU A 81 -1.99 4.97 -3.36
C LEU A 81 -0.56 4.55 -3.69
N ASN A 82 0.35 5.52 -3.67
CA ASN A 82 1.77 5.26 -3.85
C ASN A 82 2.38 4.70 -2.56
N PRO A 83 3.40 3.82 -2.65
CA PRO A 83 4.08 3.28 -1.48
C PRO A 83 4.88 4.35 -0.74
N CYS A 84 5.46 3.96 0.40
CA CYS A 84 6.14 4.89 1.29
C CYS A 84 7.27 5.65 0.59
N GLN A 85 7.47 6.93 0.93
CA GLN A 85 8.39 7.87 0.25
C GLN A 85 9.90 7.52 0.32
N HIS A 86 10.26 6.29 0.71
CA HIS A 86 11.64 5.82 0.83
C HIS A 86 11.83 4.37 0.36
N VAL A 87 10.96 3.86 -0.52
CA VAL A 87 11.25 2.60 -1.21
C VAL A 87 12.49 2.82 -2.10
N PRO A 88 13.63 2.15 -1.87
CA PRO A 88 14.80 2.29 -2.72
C PRO A 88 14.47 1.85 -4.15
N PRO A 89 14.99 2.53 -5.20
CA PRO A 89 14.69 2.21 -6.59
C PRO A 89 14.98 0.76 -7.00
N SER A 90 15.87 0.07 -6.28
CA SER A 90 16.19 -1.35 -6.49
C SER A 90 15.06 -2.32 -6.11
N ALA A 91 13.98 -1.84 -5.49
CA ALA A 91 12.78 -2.61 -5.21
C ALA A 91 11.64 -2.33 -6.22
N MET A 92 11.73 -1.26 -7.01
CA MET A 92 10.76 -0.95 -8.08
C MET A 92 11.08 -1.70 -9.36
#